data_AF-A0A6J4INT7-F1
#
_entry.id   AF-A0A6J4INT7-F1
#
_cell.length_a   1.000
_cell.length_b   1.000
_cell.length_c   1.000
_cell.angle_alpha   90.00
_cell.angle_beta   90.00
_cell.angle_gamma   90.00
#
_symmetry.space_group_name_H-M   'P 1'
#
loop_
_entity.id
_entity.type
_entity.pdbx_description
1 polymer ?
#
loop_
_entity_poly.entity_id
_entity_poly.type
_entity_poly.pdbx_seq_one_letter_code
_entity_poly.pdbx_strand_id
1 'polypeptide(L)'
;MQGGERANDLDWEHVIEEIEDVGGSQPSAVKSHLGLAMLHALEALAWPGHPAAEHRQQETATFLSNAQTGSQPGMQQPVDPAALHARALEQLRKLPQPGGVPPRPLPQMVAPTAAELRDEEFGATDLLDRIRSAPPPARPVISALPR
;
A
#
# COMPACT_ATOMS: atom_id res chain seq x y z
N MET A 1 7.63 18.30 36.67
CA MET A 1 7.31 19.05 35.45
C MET A 1 8.43 18.77 34.47
N GLN A 2 8.32 17.67 33.71
CA GLN A 2 7.94 17.62 32.28
C GLN A 2 8.94 18.36 31.38
N GLY A 3 9.58 17.60 30.49
CA GLY A 3 10.40 18.11 29.39
C GLY A 3 10.87 16.93 28.55
N GLY A 4 10.02 16.52 27.60
CA GLY A 4 10.11 15.28 26.83
C GLY A 4 11.50 14.99 26.27
N GLU A 5 12.05 13.86 26.71
CA GLU A 5 13.09 13.16 25.99
C GLU A 5 12.54 12.76 24.61
N ARG A 6 13.29 13.16 23.58
CA ARG A 6 12.95 13.09 22.17
C ARG A 6 12.79 11.63 21.76
N ALA A 7 11.55 11.15 21.74
CA ALA A 7 11.22 9.91 21.08
C ALA A 7 11.40 10.11 19.57
N ASN A 8 12.44 9.46 19.06
CA ASN A 8 12.66 9.09 17.66
C ASN A 8 13.07 10.18 16.67
N ASP A 9 14.38 10.43 16.67
CA ASP A 9 15.20 10.48 15.45
C ASP A 9 15.24 9.08 14.77
N LEU A 10 14.08 8.45 14.55
CA LEU A 10 14.02 7.27 13.68
C LEU A 10 13.98 7.80 12.27
N ASP A 11 15.03 7.48 11.54
CA ASP A 11 15.07 7.52 10.09
C ASP A 11 14.03 6.50 9.58
N TRP A 12 12.75 6.90 9.58
CA TRP A 12 11.62 6.07 9.14
C TRP A 12 11.70 5.72 7.65
N GLU A 13 12.60 6.38 6.90
CA GLU A 13 12.98 5.97 5.56
C GLU A 13 13.58 4.55 5.57
N HIS A 14 14.34 4.18 6.61
CA HIS A 14 14.93 2.84 6.78
C HIS A 14 14.02 1.85 7.54
N VAL A 15 13.08 2.31 8.37
CA VAL A 15 12.20 1.39 9.15
C VAL A 15 11.18 0.66 8.26
N ILE A 16 10.91 1.16 7.04
CA ILE A 16 10.06 0.44 6.08
C ILE A 16 10.82 -0.75 5.47
N GLU A 17 12.16 -0.71 5.38
CA GLU A 17 12.97 -1.85 4.95
C GLU A 17 13.06 -2.96 6.02
N GLU A 18 12.92 -2.64 7.31
CA GLU A 18 12.90 -3.62 8.42
C GLU A 18 11.48 -4.10 8.78
N ILE A 19 10.66 -4.39 7.76
CA ILE A 19 9.69 -5.51 7.87
C ILE A 19 10.19 -6.63 6.95
N GLU A 20 11.46 -6.98 7.09
CA GLU A 20 11.88 -8.36 6.95
C GLU A 20 11.18 -9.15 8.07
N ASP A 21 9.98 -9.64 7.76
CA ASP A 21 9.39 -10.74 8.52
C ASP A 21 10.30 -11.96 8.34
N VAL A 22 11.25 -12.04 9.27
CA VAL A 22 11.82 -13.21 9.89
C VAL A 22 10.98 -14.49 9.66
N GLY A 23 11.31 -15.18 8.58
CA GLY A 23 11.20 -16.64 8.43
C GLY A 23 9.81 -17.20 8.06
N GLY A 24 9.67 -17.65 6.81
CA GLY A 24 8.64 -18.65 6.50
C GLY A 24 8.27 -18.81 5.03
N SER A 25 9.11 -19.52 4.25
CA SER A 25 8.79 -20.01 2.89
C SER A 25 8.49 -18.93 1.81
N GLN A 26 8.84 -19.23 0.56
CA GLN A 26 8.59 -18.38 -0.62
C GLN A 26 7.17 -17.78 -0.73
N PRO A 27 6.09 -18.45 -0.27
CA PRO A 27 4.75 -17.89 -0.30
C PRO A 27 4.50 -16.72 0.68
N SER A 28 5.25 -16.60 1.80
CA SER A 28 5.14 -15.43 2.69
C SER A 28 5.76 -14.19 2.03
N ALA A 29 6.88 -14.37 1.33
CA ALA A 29 7.58 -13.30 0.62
C ALA A 29 6.69 -12.62 -0.45
N VAL A 30 5.93 -13.39 -1.23
CA VAL A 30 5.00 -12.82 -2.24
C VAL A 30 3.98 -11.88 -1.58
N LYS A 31 3.38 -12.28 -0.45
CA LYS A 31 2.40 -11.45 0.26
C LYS A 31 3.05 -10.18 0.83
N SER A 32 4.26 -10.28 1.36
CA SER A 32 5.01 -9.13 1.86
C SER A 32 5.33 -8.15 0.74
N HIS A 33 5.83 -8.62 -0.40
CA HIS A 33 6.09 -7.79 -1.57
C HIS A 33 4.83 -7.09 -2.11
N LEU A 34 3.71 -7.81 -2.21
CA LEU A 34 2.43 -7.19 -2.61
C LEU A 34 1.95 -6.13 -1.60
N GLY A 35 2.19 -6.35 -0.30
CA GLY A 35 1.89 -5.36 0.74
C GLY A 35 2.72 -4.10 0.60
N LEU A 36 4.03 -4.24 0.36
CA LEU A 36 4.95 -3.12 0.17
C LEU A 36 4.63 -2.34 -1.11
N ALA A 37 4.37 -3.04 -2.22
CA ALA A 37 3.94 -2.40 -3.46
C ALA A 37 2.67 -1.55 -3.26
N MET A 38 1.68 -2.08 -2.53
CA MET A 38 0.45 -1.35 -2.21
C MET A 38 0.71 -0.12 -1.34
N LEU A 39 1.59 -0.23 -0.34
CA LEU A 39 1.95 0.88 0.55
C LEU A 39 2.61 2.02 -0.22
N HIS A 40 3.64 1.73 -1.01
CA HIS A 40 4.35 2.76 -1.76
C HIS A 40 3.48 3.41 -2.86
N ALA A 41 2.58 2.64 -3.49
CA ALA A 41 1.59 3.20 -4.41
C ALA A 41 0.67 4.22 -3.70
N LEU A 42 0.22 3.90 -2.48
CA LEU A 42 -0.61 4.82 -1.68
C LEU A 42 0.18 6.05 -1.21
N GLU A 43 1.46 5.90 -0.83
CA GLU A 43 2.32 7.04 -0.50
C GLU A 43 2.49 7.99 -1.70
N ALA A 44 2.77 7.45 -2.89
CA ALA A 44 2.91 8.24 -4.12
C ALA A 44 1.61 8.99 -4.47
N LEU A 45 0.45 8.39 -4.22
CA LEU A 45 -0.85 9.01 -4.43
C LEU A 45 -1.23 10.02 -3.34
N ALA A 46 -0.81 9.79 -2.10
CA ALA A 46 -1.04 10.68 -0.97
C ALA A 46 -0.25 11.99 -1.10
N TRP A 47 0.99 11.91 -1.58
CA TRP A 47 1.89 13.06 -1.69
C TRP A 47 2.55 13.18 -3.07
N PRO A 48 1.79 13.40 -4.15
CA PRO A 48 2.33 13.39 -5.51
C PRO A 48 3.28 14.56 -5.82
N GLY A 49 3.31 15.60 -4.96
CA GLY A 49 4.24 16.72 -5.07
C GLY A 49 5.49 16.59 -4.18
N HIS A 50 5.62 15.50 -3.43
CA HIS A 50 6.78 15.26 -2.58
C HIS A 50 7.97 14.76 -3.42
N PRO A 51 9.21 15.18 -3.15
CA PRO A 51 10.39 14.72 -3.90
C PRO A 51 10.55 13.20 -3.96
N ALA A 52 10.12 12.48 -2.92
CA ALA A 52 10.17 11.02 -2.87
C ALA A 52 9.09 10.32 -3.71
N ALA A 53 8.12 11.03 -4.31
CA ALA A 53 7.00 10.39 -5.00
C ALA A 53 7.44 9.53 -6.19
N GLU A 54 8.45 9.98 -6.97
CA GLU A 54 9.01 9.20 -8.07
C GLU A 54 9.74 7.96 -7.56
N HIS A 55 10.46 8.08 -6.45
CA HIS A 55 11.13 6.94 -5.81
C HIS A 55 10.11 5.89 -5.33
N ARG A 56 9.03 6.31 -4.67
CA ARG A 56 7.94 5.40 -4.24
C ARG A 56 7.30 4.65 -5.42
N GLN A 57 7.17 5.29 -6.58
CA GLN A 57 6.67 4.61 -7.79
C GLN A 57 7.65 3.54 -8.30
N GLN A 58 8.96 3.80 -8.21
CA GLN A 58 9.99 2.81 -8.55
C GLN A 58 10.01 1.65 -7.55
N GLU A 59 9.88 1.92 -6.26
CA GLU A 59 9.74 0.89 -5.22
C GLU A 59 8.49 0.03 -5.47
N THR A 60 7.37 0.66 -5.83
CA THR A 60 6.14 -0.05 -6.22
C THR A 60 6.41 -1.04 -7.35
N ALA A 61 7.14 -0.62 -8.40
CA ALA A 61 7.47 -1.48 -9.53
C ALA A 61 8.38 -2.65 -9.13
N THR A 62 9.41 -2.37 -8.33
CA THR A 62 10.34 -3.39 -7.81
C THR A 62 9.62 -4.46 -7.00
N PHE A 63 8.78 -4.06 -6.04
CA PHE A 63 8.08 -5.02 -5.20
C PHE A 63 7.01 -5.81 -5.96
N LEU A 64 6.33 -5.18 -6.92
CA LEU A 64 5.36 -5.87 -7.76
C LEU A 64 6.04 -6.95 -8.63
N SER A 65 7.19 -6.62 -9.25
CA SER A 65 7.99 -7.57 -10.03
C SER A 65 8.52 -8.73 -9.18
N ASN A 66 8.98 -8.47 -7.96
CA ASN A 66 9.41 -9.50 -7.02
C ASN A 66 8.27 -10.43 -6.60
N ALA A 67 7.06 -9.89 -6.40
CA ALA A 67 5.87 -10.68 -6.10
C ALA A 67 5.44 -11.57 -7.28
N GLN A 68 5.46 -11.03 -8.50
CA GLN A 68 5.12 -11.76 -9.73
C GLN A 68 6.11 -12.89 -10.00
N THR A 69 7.41 -12.60 -9.91
CA THR A 69 8.48 -13.61 -10.08
C THR A 69 8.38 -14.73 -9.03
N GLY A 70 7.98 -14.40 -7.80
CA GLY A 70 7.76 -15.37 -6.72
C GLY A 70 6.47 -16.19 -6.87
N SER A 71 5.57 -15.82 -7.76
CA SER A 71 4.26 -16.46 -7.94
C SER A 71 4.33 -17.65 -8.91
N GLN A 72 4.84 -18.80 -8.45
CA GLN A 72 4.82 -20.04 -9.23
C GLN A 72 3.39 -20.60 -9.36
N PRO A 73 2.99 -21.21 -10.50
CA PRO A 73 1.63 -21.71 -10.74
C PRO A 73 1.18 -22.81 -9.75
N GLY A 74 2.11 -23.53 -9.12
CA GLY A 74 1.83 -24.52 -8.05
C GLY A 74 1.86 -23.96 -6.62
N MET A 75 2.21 -22.68 -6.44
CA MET A 75 2.33 -22.00 -5.14
C MET A 75 1.33 -20.85 -4.97
N GLN A 76 0.27 -20.83 -5.79
CA GLN A 76 -0.71 -19.75 -5.77
C GLN A 76 -1.47 -19.74 -4.44
N GLN A 77 -0.99 -18.95 -3.49
CA GLN A 77 -1.76 -18.59 -2.32
C GLN A 77 -2.90 -17.64 -2.71
N PRO A 78 -4.01 -17.69 -1.96
CA PRO A 78 -5.02 -16.65 -2.06
C PRO A 78 -4.38 -15.30 -1.73
N VAL A 79 -4.44 -14.39 -2.70
CA VAL A 79 -4.14 -12.97 -2.56
C VAL A 79 -5.49 -12.30 -2.36
N ASP A 80 -5.63 -11.55 -1.27
CA ASP A 80 -6.79 -10.71 -1.03
C ASP A 80 -6.39 -9.23 -1.18
N PRO A 81 -6.65 -8.61 -2.34
CA PRO A 81 -6.29 -7.22 -2.58
C PRO A 81 -6.91 -6.27 -1.55
N ALA A 82 -8.11 -6.59 -1.05
CA ALA A 82 -8.80 -5.74 -0.09
C ALA A 82 -8.09 -5.70 1.26
N ALA A 83 -7.67 -6.86 1.79
CA ALA A 83 -6.85 -6.91 2.99
C ALA A 83 -5.50 -6.22 2.81
N LEU A 84 -4.83 -6.38 1.66
CA LEU A 84 -3.57 -5.69 1.37
C LEU A 84 -3.75 -4.17 1.39
N HIS A 85 -4.76 -3.67 0.71
CA HIS A 85 -5.08 -2.24 0.66
C HIS A 85 -5.46 -1.68 2.03
N ALA A 86 -6.31 -2.38 2.80
CA ALA A 86 -6.71 -1.95 4.14
C ALA A 86 -5.51 -1.88 5.09
N ARG A 87 -4.62 -2.89 5.06
CA ARG A 87 -3.38 -2.92 5.86
C ARG A 87 -2.44 -1.78 5.47
N ALA A 88 -2.26 -1.55 4.16
CA ALA A 88 -1.40 -0.47 3.67
C ALA A 88 -1.93 0.92 4.07
N LEU A 89 -3.25 1.15 4.02
CA LEU A 89 -3.87 2.37 4.55
C LEU A 89 -3.66 2.52 6.06
N GLU A 90 -3.75 1.43 6.83
CA GLU A 90 -3.49 1.47 8.26
C GLU A 90 -2.03 1.82 8.57
N GLN A 91 -1.08 1.28 7.81
CA GLN A 91 0.34 1.61 7.92
C GLN A 91 0.60 3.08 7.56
N LEU A 92 0.07 3.54 6.42
CA LEU A 92 0.20 4.93 5.97
C LEU A 92 -0.28 5.93 7.03
N ARG A 93 -1.39 5.64 7.72
CA ARG A 93 -1.94 6.49 8.80
C ARG A 93 -1.03 6.60 10.02
N LYS A 94 -0.15 5.63 10.24
CA LYS A 94 0.82 5.61 11.34
C LYS A 94 2.14 6.28 10.97
N LEU A 95 2.41 6.48 9.68
CA LEU A 95 3.63 7.15 9.22
C LEU A 95 3.57 8.65 9.54
N PRO A 96 4.73 9.26 9.84
CA PRO A 96 4.81 10.72 9.95
C PRO A 96 4.45 11.35 8.61
N GLN A 97 3.73 12.47 8.67
CA GLN A 97 3.38 13.25 7.47
C GLN A 97 4.66 13.91 6.93
N PRO A 98 5.10 13.60 5.70
CA PRO A 98 6.32 14.17 5.14
C PRO A 98 6.18 15.70 5.04
N GLY A 99 7.10 16.43 5.66
CA GLY A 99 7.05 17.89 5.76
C GLY A 99 5.83 18.44 6.51
N GLY A 100 5.13 17.62 7.30
CA GLY A 100 3.88 18.00 7.98
C GLY A 100 2.68 18.19 7.07
N VAL A 101 2.78 17.77 5.79
CA VAL A 101 1.71 17.94 4.80
C VAL A 101 0.72 16.77 4.91
N PRO A 102 -0.60 17.03 5.08
CA PRO A 102 -1.57 15.95 5.13
C PRO A 102 -1.71 15.22 3.79
N PRO A 103 -1.97 13.90 3.83
CA PRO A 103 -2.16 13.12 2.62
C PRO A 103 -3.38 13.63 1.84
N ARG A 104 -3.31 13.60 0.51
CA ARG A 104 -4.50 13.75 -0.32
C ARG A 104 -5.52 12.66 0.01
N PRO A 105 -6.82 12.91 -0.20
CA PRO A 105 -7.84 11.89 -0.01
C PRO A 105 -7.52 10.65 -0.86
N LEU A 106 -7.29 9.53 -0.19
CA LEU A 106 -7.10 8.24 -0.83
C LEU A 106 -8.43 7.49 -0.88
N PRO A 107 -8.65 6.64 -1.89
CA PRO A 107 -9.80 5.76 -1.90
C PRO A 107 -9.71 4.79 -0.73
N GLN A 108 -10.86 4.48 -0.12
CA GLN A 108 -10.92 3.50 0.97
C GLN A 108 -11.16 2.08 0.48
N MET A 109 -11.47 1.93 -0.81
CA MET A 109 -11.70 0.65 -1.47
C MET A 109 -10.53 0.29 -2.37
N VAL A 110 -10.28 -1.01 -2.48
CA VAL A 110 -9.34 -1.56 -3.45
C VAL A 110 -10.01 -1.66 -4.83
N ALA A 111 -9.26 -1.34 -5.88
CA ALA A 111 -9.64 -1.55 -7.27
C ALA A 111 -8.92 -2.71 -7.97
N PRO A 112 -7.61 -2.98 -7.76
CA PRO A 112 -6.95 -4.10 -8.44
C PRO A 112 -7.49 -5.45 -7.96
N THR A 113 -7.62 -6.37 -8.90
CA THR A 113 -7.96 -7.77 -8.66
C THR A 113 -6.72 -8.59 -8.31
N ALA A 114 -6.93 -9.76 -7.71
CA ALA A 114 -5.84 -10.69 -7.42
C ALA A 114 -5.18 -11.24 -8.71
N ALA A 115 -5.90 -11.26 -9.84
CA ALA A 115 -5.35 -11.66 -11.13
C ALA A 115 -4.39 -10.59 -11.66
N GLU A 116 -4.82 -9.33 -11.66
CA GLU A 116 -3.97 -8.19 -12.05
C GLU A 116 -2.68 -8.14 -11.23
N LEU A 117 -2.76 -8.28 -9.90
CA LEU A 117 -1.55 -8.25 -9.04
C LEU A 117 -0.55 -9.39 -9.31
N ARG A 118 -0.93 -10.43 -10.05
CA ARG A 118 -0.05 -11.56 -10.40
C ARG A 118 0.37 -11.54 -11.87
N ASP A 119 -0.26 -10.70 -12.68
CA ASP A 119 0.01 -10.61 -14.10
C ASP A 119 1.32 -9.83 -14.32
N GLU A 120 2.30 -10.41 -15.00
CA GLU A 120 3.62 -9.81 -15.22
C GLU A 120 3.58 -8.54 -16.09
N GLU A 121 2.50 -8.32 -16.86
CA GLU A 121 2.29 -7.10 -17.64
C GLU A 121 1.65 -5.98 -16.79
N PHE A 122 1.04 -6.31 -15.65
CA PHE A 122 0.46 -5.33 -14.74
C PHE A 122 1.56 -4.63 -13.93
N GLY A 123 1.81 -3.35 -14.25
CA GLY A 123 2.90 -2.58 -13.68
C GLY A 123 2.49 -1.61 -12.57
N ALA A 124 3.47 -0.87 -12.05
CA ALA A 124 3.24 0.16 -11.05
C ALA A 124 2.26 1.23 -11.54
N THR A 125 2.38 1.69 -12.79
CA THR A 125 1.46 2.69 -13.36
C THR A 125 0.02 2.19 -13.37
N ASP A 126 -0.21 0.93 -13.74
CA ASP A 126 -1.54 0.30 -13.72
C ASP A 126 -2.09 0.18 -12.30
N LEU A 127 -1.25 -0.18 -11.33
CA LEU A 127 -1.64 -0.21 -9.92
C LEU A 127 -2.07 1.16 -9.41
N LEU A 128 -1.28 2.20 -9.67
CA LEU A 128 -1.60 3.57 -9.27
C LEU A 128 -2.90 4.06 -9.95
N ASP A 129 -3.08 3.77 -11.24
CA ASP A 129 -4.29 4.15 -11.98
C ASP A 129 -5.53 3.42 -11.45
N ARG A 130 -5.42 2.12 -11.18
CA ARG A 130 -6.48 1.32 -10.57
C ARG A 130 -6.89 1.91 -9.23
N ILE A 131 -5.94 2.13 -8.32
CA ILE A 131 -6.25 2.72 -7.01
C ILE A 131 -6.95 4.07 -7.18
N ARG A 132 -6.44 4.95 -8.05
CA ARG A 132 -7.05 6.27 -8.30
C ARG A 132 -8.48 6.16 -8.84
N SER A 133 -8.75 5.17 -9.68
CA SER A 133 -10.05 4.92 -10.28
C SER A 133 -11.03 4.17 -9.35
N ALA A 134 -10.62 3.81 -8.13
CA ALA A 134 -11.49 3.14 -7.17
C ALA A 134 -12.71 4.04 -6.83
N PRO A 135 -13.92 3.47 -6.83
CA PRO A 135 -15.12 4.25 -6.53
C PRO A 135 -15.06 4.77 -5.08
N PRO A 136 -15.62 5.97 -4.82
CA PRO A 136 -15.78 6.45 -3.44
C PRO A 136 -16.65 5.45 -2.65
N PRO A 137 -16.47 5.36 -1.32
CA PRO A 137 -17.30 4.48 -0.51
C PRO A 137 -18.77 4.83 -0.73
N ALA A 138 -19.59 3.82 -1.07
CA ALA A 138 -21.02 4.02 -1.24
C ALA A 138 -21.57 4.67 0.03
N ARG A 139 -22.13 5.89 -0.09
CA ARG A 139 -22.84 6.52 1.02
C ARG A 139 -23.95 5.56 1.47
N PRO A 140 -24.10 5.26 2.77
CA PRO A 140 -25.26 4.51 3.21
C PRO A 140 -26.51 5.29 2.80
N VAL A 141 -27.32 4.72 1.92
CA VAL A 141 -28.67 5.19 1.66
C VAL A 141 -29.45 4.97 2.96
N ILE A 142 -29.50 6.01 3.79
CA ILE A 142 -30.46 6.06 4.89
C ILE A 142 -31.83 6.17 4.21
N SER A 143 -32.45 5.01 3.96
CA SER A 143 -33.87 4.95 3.64
C SER A 143 -34.62 5.56 4.82
N ALA A 144 -35.00 6.83 4.68
CA ALA A 144 -36.01 7.44 5.52
C ALA A 144 -37.30 6.65 5.31
N LEU A 145 -37.65 5.81 6.29
CA LEU A 145 -38.96 5.17 6.36
C LEU A 145 -40.05 6.26 6.29
N PRO A 146 -41.06 6.15 5.40
CA PRO A 146 -42.21 7.03 5.47
C PRO A 146 -42.98 6.76 6.78
N ARG A 147 -43.45 7.86 7.39
CA ARG A 147 -44.20 7.88 8.65
C ARG A 147 -45.59 7.26 8.51
#